data_AF-A0A0V0YV52-F1
#
_entry.id   AF-A0A0V0YV52-F1
#
_cell.length_a   1.000
_cell.length_b   1.000
_cell.length_c   1.000
_cell.angle_alpha   90.00
_cell.angle_beta   90.00
_cell.angle_gamma   90.00
#
_symmetry.space_group_name_H-M   'P 1'
#
loop_
_entity.id
_entity.type
_entity.pdbx_description
1 polymer ?
#
loop_
_entity_poly.entity_id
_entity_poly.type
_entity_poly.pdbx_seq_one_letter_code
_entity_poly.pdbx_strand_id
1 'polypeptide(L)'
;MGILSCGTIRANRPRGCPLLSEKDLKSKGRDAYDFRTDAKKGIIAVAWYDNRRVTATSTYLGIKPKSTVKRWDGRQRKVINVEIPNILKNYNMNMGGIDLNNMLAALYRIEHK
;
A
#
# COMPACT_ATOMS: atom_id res chain seq x y z
N MET A 1 -16.28 -19.98 5.48
CA MET A 1 -15.25 -18.94 5.64
C MET A 1 -14.63 -18.68 4.28
N GLY A 2 -14.50 -17.40 3.89
CA GLY A 2 -13.97 -17.01 2.58
C GLY A 2 -12.49 -16.62 2.63
N ILE A 3 -11.88 -16.43 1.46
CA ILE A 3 -10.53 -15.90 1.33
C ILE A 3 -10.58 -14.38 1.49
N LEU A 4 -9.78 -13.86 2.42
CA LEU A 4 -9.62 -12.42 2.64
C LEU A 4 -8.49 -11.87 1.77
N SER A 5 -8.61 -10.63 1.32
CA SER A 5 -7.62 -10.01 0.42
C SER A 5 -7.12 -8.66 0.92
N CYS A 6 -5.85 -8.40 0.62
CA CYS A 6 -5.18 -7.11 0.78
C CYS A 6 -4.22 -6.95 -0.39
N GLY A 7 -4.26 -5.79 -1.06
CA GLY A 7 -3.40 -5.57 -2.21
C GLY A 7 -3.35 -4.12 -2.64
N THR A 8 -2.34 -3.78 -3.43
CA THR A 8 -2.30 -2.50 -4.13
C THR A 8 -3.07 -2.56 -5.44
N ILE A 9 -3.67 -1.45 -5.81
CA ILE A 9 -4.42 -1.29 -7.05
C ILE A 9 -3.86 -0.09 -7.82
N ARG A 10 -3.67 -0.23 -9.14
CA ARG A 10 -3.22 0.88 -9.98
C ARG A 10 -4.26 2.00 -9.97
N ALA A 11 -3.82 3.25 -9.97
CA ALA A 11 -4.69 4.42 -9.81
C ALA A 11 -5.84 4.52 -10.83
N ASN A 12 -5.69 3.93 -12.03
CA ASN A 12 -6.69 3.92 -13.11
C ASN A 12 -7.69 2.75 -13.05
N ARG A 13 -7.59 1.86 -12.06
CA ARG A 13 -8.43 0.66 -11.92
C ARG A 13 -9.64 0.76 -10.99
N PRO A 14 -9.73 1.64 -9.97
CA PRO A 14 -10.87 1.74 -9.07
C PRO A 14 -12.21 2.18 -9.69
N ARG A 15 -12.31 2.27 -11.03
CA ARG A 15 -13.48 2.64 -11.88
C ARG A 15 -14.74 2.99 -11.07
N GLY A 16 -14.88 4.28 -10.72
CA GLY A 16 -16.04 4.80 -9.98
C GLY A 16 -15.80 5.09 -8.49
N CYS A 17 -14.66 4.70 -7.91
CA CYS A 17 -14.29 5.08 -6.55
C CYS A 17 -13.57 6.45 -6.54
N PRO A 18 -14.19 7.52 -6.00
CA PRO A 18 -13.65 8.88 -6.08
C PRO A 18 -12.63 9.12 -4.97
N LEU A 19 -11.44 8.53 -5.11
CA LEU A 19 -10.30 8.79 -4.23
C LEU A 19 -9.55 10.04 -4.69
N LEU A 20 -9.04 10.83 -3.74
CA LEU A 20 -8.22 12.01 -4.02
C LEU A 20 -7.11 11.74 -5.05
N SER A 21 -6.90 12.73 -5.93
CA SER A 21 -5.85 12.66 -6.94
C SER A 21 -4.46 12.73 -6.30
N GLU A 22 -3.43 12.35 -7.05
CA GLU A 22 -2.05 12.52 -6.59
C GLU A 22 -1.72 14.00 -6.31
N LYS A 23 -2.26 14.92 -7.10
CA LYS A 23 -2.08 16.36 -6.91
C LYS A 23 -2.69 16.84 -5.59
N ASP A 24 -3.91 16.38 -5.27
CA ASP A 24 -4.63 16.80 -4.06
C ASP A 24 -4.03 16.18 -2.79
N LEU A 25 -3.49 14.96 -2.88
CA LEU A 25 -2.78 14.37 -1.74
C LEU A 25 -1.42 15.04 -1.56
N LYS A 26 -0.71 15.31 -2.65
CA LYS A 26 0.59 15.99 -2.60
C LYS A 26 0.50 17.38 -1.97
N SER A 27 -0.57 18.14 -2.24
CA SER A 27 -0.78 19.46 -1.62
C SER A 27 -1.06 19.38 -0.12
N LYS A 28 -1.62 18.26 0.36
CA LYS A 28 -1.87 18.00 1.79
C LYS A 28 -0.64 17.51 2.55
N GLY A 29 0.42 17.12 1.84
CA GLY A 29 1.67 16.70 2.44
C GLY A 29 1.86 15.18 2.47
N ARG A 30 3.07 14.78 2.86
CA ARG A 30 3.47 13.38 2.98
C ARG A 30 2.85 12.78 4.22
N ASP A 31 2.25 11.59 4.09
CA ASP A 31 1.33 10.91 5.02
C ASP A 31 -0.18 11.14 4.75
N ALA A 32 -0.52 12.10 3.89
CA ALA A 32 -1.90 12.38 3.55
C ALA A 32 -2.59 11.16 2.93
N TYR A 33 -3.85 10.94 3.30
CA TYR A 33 -4.65 9.86 2.75
C TYR A 33 -6.11 10.25 2.53
N ASP A 34 -6.78 9.46 1.73
CA ASP A 34 -8.23 9.46 1.51
C ASP A 34 -8.72 8.02 1.44
N PHE A 35 -9.96 7.76 1.85
CA PHE A 35 -10.51 6.40 1.82
C PHE A 35 -12.01 6.36 1.59
N ARG A 36 -12.47 5.26 1.00
CA ARG A 36 -13.90 4.93 0.83
C ARG A 36 -14.14 3.52 1.34
N THR A 37 -15.25 3.31 2.02
CA THR A 37 -15.68 2.00 2.50
C THR A 37 -17.02 1.64 1.90
N ASP A 38 -17.18 0.38 1.51
CA ASP A 38 -18.48 -0.23 1.25
C ASP A 38 -18.77 -1.19 2.39
N ALA A 39 -19.61 -0.76 3.33
CA ALA A 39 -19.95 -1.55 4.53
C ALA A 39 -20.73 -2.82 4.18
N LYS A 40 -21.54 -2.80 3.11
CA LYS A 40 -22.31 -3.98 2.68
C LYS A 40 -21.39 -5.07 2.13
N LYS A 41 -20.33 -4.68 1.42
CA LYS A 41 -19.34 -5.60 0.86
C LYS A 41 -18.16 -5.87 1.79
N GLY A 42 -18.00 -5.08 2.86
CA GLY A 42 -16.86 -5.16 3.77
C GLY A 42 -15.53 -4.78 3.11
N ILE A 43 -15.54 -3.88 2.14
CA ILE A 43 -14.34 -3.49 1.38
C ILE A 43 -13.95 -2.05 1.72
N ILE A 44 -12.65 -1.80 1.87
CA ILE A 44 -12.08 -0.45 1.89
C ILE A 44 -11.18 -0.23 0.68
N ALA A 45 -11.18 1.00 0.16
CA ALA A 45 -10.19 1.51 -0.78
C ALA A 45 -9.51 2.73 -0.15
N VAL A 46 -8.19 2.78 -0.22
CA VAL A 46 -7.36 3.81 0.41
C VAL A 46 -6.39 4.36 -0.62
N ALA A 47 -6.30 5.69 -0.73
CA ALA A 47 -5.19 6.37 -1.38
C ALA A 47 -4.33 7.03 -0.30
N TRP A 48 -3.01 6.81 -0.32
CA TRP A 48 -2.06 7.38 0.63
C TRP A 48 -0.87 7.94 -0.13
N TYR A 49 -0.28 9.02 0.38
CA TYR A 49 0.78 9.75 -0.30
C TYR A 49 2.09 9.69 0.48
N ASP A 50 3.10 9.12 -0.18
CA ASP A 50 4.49 9.15 0.26
C ASP A 50 5.29 10.12 -0.62
N ASN A 51 6.13 9.59 -1.51
CA ASN A 51 6.71 10.33 -2.63
C ASN A 51 5.79 10.36 -3.86
N ARG A 52 4.91 9.35 -3.97
CA ARG A 52 3.85 9.23 -4.97
C ARG A 52 2.61 8.66 -4.29
N ARG A 53 1.47 8.81 -4.96
CA ARG A 53 0.22 8.20 -4.52
C ARG A 53 0.30 6.68 -4.64
N VAL A 54 -0.02 5.97 -3.56
CA VAL A 54 -0.26 4.53 -3.52
C VAL A 54 -1.75 4.31 -3.29
N THR A 55 -2.35 3.35 -3.99
CA THR A 55 -3.75 2.95 -3.74
C THR A 55 -3.80 1.50 -3.32
N ALA A 56 -4.53 1.19 -2.25
CA ALA A 56 -4.67 -0.15 -1.70
C ALA A 56 -6.13 -0.46 -1.39
N THR A 57 -6.48 -1.75 -1.45
CA THR A 57 -7.81 -2.26 -1.12
C THR A 57 -7.70 -3.47 -0.22
N SER A 58 -8.66 -3.63 0.69
CA SER A 58 -8.73 -4.81 1.55
C SER A 58 -10.16 -5.14 1.93
N THR A 59 -10.40 -6.43 2.19
CA THR A 59 -11.66 -6.96 2.75
C THR A 59 -11.59 -7.17 4.27
N TYR A 60 -10.44 -6.91 4.92
CA TYR A 60 -10.24 -7.21 6.34
C TYR A 60 -9.37 -6.20 7.10
N LEU A 61 -8.65 -5.33 6.40
CA LEU A 61 -7.81 -4.29 6.99
C LEU A 61 -8.37 -2.91 6.71
N GLY A 62 -8.35 -2.03 7.72
CA GLY A 62 -8.76 -0.64 7.59
C GLY A 62 -7.59 0.36 7.68
N ILE A 63 -7.94 1.60 8.04
CA ILE A 63 -6.95 2.67 8.29
C ILE A 63 -6.27 2.52 9.66
N LYS A 64 -7.05 2.14 10.68
CA LYS A 64 -6.59 2.05 12.07
C LYS A 64 -6.20 0.60 12.45
N PRO A 65 -5.32 0.43 13.46
CA PRO A 65 -4.48 1.45 14.06
C PRO A 65 -3.43 1.93 13.05
N LYS A 66 -3.14 3.24 13.06
CA LYS A 66 -2.05 3.76 12.25
C LYS A 66 -0.71 3.41 12.90
N SER A 67 0.35 3.43 12.12
CA SER A 67 1.71 3.20 12.62
C SER A 67 2.65 4.24 12.03
N THR A 68 3.82 4.38 12.64
CA THR A 68 4.86 5.26 12.14
C THR A 68 5.98 4.43 11.55
N VAL A 69 6.47 4.81 10.38
CA VAL A 69 7.62 4.17 9.72
C VAL A 69 8.69 5.21 9.39
N LYS A 70 9.95 4.81 9.48
CA LYS A 70 11.08 5.63 9.06
C LYS A 70 11.18 5.64 7.55
N ARG A 71 11.21 6.82 6.94
CA ARG A 71 11.37 6.99 5.48
C ARG A 71 12.41 8.05 5.19
N TRP A 72 13.19 7.84 4.13
CA TRP A 72 14.09 8.87 3.61
C TRP A 72 13.28 9.99 2.94
N ASP A 73 13.58 11.24 3.28
CA ASP A 73 13.14 12.41 2.54
C ASP A 73 14.32 12.97 1.73
N GLY A 74 14.23 12.85 0.40
CA GLY A 74 15.26 13.35 -0.51
C GLY A 74 15.39 14.88 -0.51
N ARG A 75 14.34 15.62 -0.15
CA ARG A 75 14.38 17.10 -0.09
C ARG A 75 15.15 17.58 1.13
N GLN A 76 14.90 16.95 2.27
CA GLN A 76 15.53 17.30 3.55
C GLN A 76 16.83 16.53 3.79
N ARG A 77 17.16 15.57 2.92
CA ARG A 77 18.33 14.65 3.02
C ARG A 77 18.44 14.02 4.41
N LYS A 78 17.30 13.62 4.98
CA LYS A 78 17.23 12.99 6.30
C LYS A 78 16.13 11.96 6.37
N VAL A 79 16.23 11.08 7.37
CA VAL A 79 15.16 10.15 7.71
C VAL A 79 14.09 10.88 8.52
N ILE A 80 12.84 10.74 8.11
CA ILE A 80 11.67 11.29 8.79
C ILE A 80 10.72 10.17 9.20
N ASN A 81 9.89 10.47 10.19
CA ASN A 81 8.80 9.61 10.63
C ASN A 81 7.56 9.94 9.79
N VAL A 82 6.98 8.93 9.15
CA VAL A 82 5.78 9.06 8.31
C VAL A 82 4.68 8.17 8.87
N GLU A 83 3.50 8.72 9.05
CA GLU A 83 2.33 7.94 9.46
C GLU A 83 1.82 7.10 8.28
N ILE A 84 1.62 5.80 8.52
CA ILE A 84 1.15 4.84 7.53
C ILE A 84 -0.14 4.14 8.01
N PRO A 85 -1.17 4.04 7.14
CA PRO A 85 -2.37 3.26 7.41
C PRO A 85 -2.09 1.77 7.66
N ASN A 86 -2.90 1.13 8.51
CA ASN A 86 -2.76 -0.29 8.87
C ASN A 86 -2.73 -1.21 7.64
N ILE A 87 -3.61 -0.96 6.66
CA ILE A 87 -3.65 -1.70 5.39
C ILE A 87 -2.30 -1.71 4.66
N LEU A 88 -1.63 -0.56 4.56
CA LEU A 88 -0.37 -0.43 3.83
C LEU A 88 0.81 -1.04 4.61
N LYS A 89 0.78 -0.92 5.94
CA LYS A 89 1.75 -1.60 6.80
C LYS A 89 1.68 -3.11 6.60
N ASN A 90 0.48 -3.68 6.71
CA ASN A 90 0.27 -5.13 6.56
C ASN A 90 0.59 -5.60 5.15
N TYR A 91 0.25 -4.83 4.12
CA TYR A 91 0.66 -5.13 2.75
C TYR A 91 2.19 -5.25 2.67
N ASN A 92 2.94 -4.24 3.11
CA ASN A 92 4.40 -4.25 3.05
C ASN A 92 5.03 -5.40 3.85
N MET A 93 4.46 -5.75 5.00
CA MET A 93 4.95 -6.88 5.82
C MET A 93 4.81 -8.23 5.12
N ASN A 94 3.82 -8.40 4.23
CA ASN A 94 3.48 -9.68 3.62
C ASN A 94 3.89 -9.81 2.15
N MET A 95 4.37 -8.74 1.50
CA MET A 95 4.70 -8.75 0.07
C MET A 95 5.97 -9.52 -0.30
N GLY A 96 6.94 -9.62 0.61
CA GLY A 96 8.28 -10.12 0.29
C GLY A 96 8.37 -11.63 0.00
N GLY A 97 7.32 -12.40 0.28
CA GLY A 97 7.35 -13.87 0.12
C GLY A 97 7.56 -14.33 -1.32
N ILE A 98 6.91 -13.68 -2.28
CA ILE A 98 7.04 -14.01 -3.71
C ILE A 98 8.42 -13.60 -4.24
N ASP A 99 8.89 -12.40 -3.87
CA ASP A 99 10.21 -11.91 -4.30
C ASP A 99 11.34 -12.78 -3.74
N LEU A 100 11.23 -13.21 -2.47
CA LEU A 100 12.16 -14.15 -1.86
C LEU A 100 12.15 -15.50 -2.58
N ASN A 101 10.97 -16.06 -2.86
CA ASN A 101 10.87 -17.32 -3.58
C ASN A 101 11.47 -17.23 -5.00
N ASN A 102 11.20 -16.14 -5.72
CA ASN A 102 11.78 -15.88 -7.04
C ASN A 102 13.31 -15.79 -6.98
N MET A 103 13.84 -15.09 -5.98
CA MET A 103 15.29 -15.00 -5.74
C MET A 103 15.89 -16.38 -5.47
N LEU A 104 15.28 -17.17 -4.59
CA LEU A 104 15.78 -18.52 -4.26
C LEU A 104 15.71 -19.45 -5.48
N ALA A 105 14.62 -19.41 -6.23
CA ALA A 105 14.45 -20.18 -7.46
C ALA A 105 15.50 -19.79 -8.53
N ALA A 106 15.87 -18.51 -8.61
CA ALA A 106 16.93 -18.06 -9.51
C ALA A 106 18.33 -18.49 -9.05
N LEU A 107 18.61 -18.47 -7.73
CA LEU A 107 19.91 -18.84 -7.16
C LEU A 107 20.19 -20.35 -7.26
N TYR A 108 19.17 -21.18 -7.08
CA TYR A 108 19.30 -22.64 -7.04
C TYR A 108 18.70 -23.32 -8.28
N ARG A 109 18.61 -22.60 -9.41
CA ARG A 109 18.05 -23.14 -10.63
C ARG A 109 18.93 -24.28 -11.15
N ILE A 110 18.40 -25.50 -11.17
CA ILE A 110 19.07 -26.64 -11.80
C ILE A 110 18.79 -26.56 -13.30
N GLU A 111 19.82 -26.28 -14.09
CA GLU A 111 19.74 -26.37 -15.54
C GLU A 111 19.80 -27.85 -15.95
N HIS A 112 18.68 -28.39 -16.40
CA HIS A 112 18.69 -29.61 -17.20
C HIS A 112 18.96 -29.22 -18.65
N LYS A 113 20.08 -29.68 -19.19
CA LYS A 113 20.43 -29.58 -20.62
C LYS A 113 19.59 -30.54 -21.46
#